data_AF-A0A8J4SGJ5-F1
#
_entry.id   AF-A0A8J4SGJ5-F1
#
_cell.length_a   1.000
_cell.length_b   1.000
_cell.length_c   1.000
_cell.angle_alpha   90.00
_cell.angle_beta   90.00
_cell.angle_gamma   90.00
#
_symmetry.space_group_name_H-M   'P 1'
#
loop_
_entity.id
_entity.type
_entity.pdbx_description
1 polymer ?
#
loop_
_entity_poly.entity_id
_entity_poly.type
_entity_poly.pdbx_seq_one_letter_code
_entity_poly.pdbx_strand_id
1 'polypeptide(L)'
;MSRYRKPDDEEAVNSVDPEGIKRGEYKKMDTYDFVRRDIERFITHPEEAVICPELLKSKDVKPPPDFVRNVWGSAAGVGSGDFHIYRGIRRREYARLESIENAAEEERLNREFQEKQRILDEIAAAKTAKKRQKRQKKKSKRLDSN
;
A
#
# COMPACT_ATOMS: atom_id res chain seq x y z
N MET A 1 -8.64 -53.94 -18.61
CA MET A 1 -8.95 -52.52 -18.88
C MET A 1 -10.44 -52.30 -18.63
N SER A 2 -10.79 -51.69 -17.50
CA SER A 2 -12.19 -51.48 -17.10
C SER A 2 -12.80 -50.34 -17.92
N ARG A 3 -14.01 -50.56 -18.47
CA ARG A 3 -14.77 -49.55 -19.23
C ARG A 3 -15.34 -48.53 -18.24
N TYR A 4 -14.98 -47.26 -18.40
CA TYR A 4 -15.59 -46.15 -17.64
C TYR A 4 -17.11 -46.13 -17.90
N ARG A 5 -17.90 -46.31 -16.83
CA ARG A 5 -19.35 -46.11 -16.80
C ARG A 5 -19.59 -44.64 -16.47
N LYS A 6 -20.19 -43.89 -17.38
CA LYS A 6 -20.63 -42.51 -17.09
C LYS A 6 -21.67 -42.58 -15.95
N PRO A 7 -21.54 -41.74 -14.89
CA PRO A 7 -22.60 -41.62 -13.89
C PRO A 7 -23.81 -40.94 -14.52
N ASP A 8 -24.99 -41.54 -14.35
CA ASP A 8 -26.27 -41.02 -14.81
C ASP A 8 -26.62 -39.69 -14.12
N ASP A 9 -27.25 -38.78 -14.87
CA ASP A 9 -27.61 -37.39 -14.52
C ASP A 9 -28.77 -37.26 -13.50
N GLU A 10 -28.81 -38.10 -12.46
CA GLU A 10 -29.94 -38.21 -11.54
C GLU A 10 -29.46 -38.27 -10.09
N GLU A 11 -28.80 -37.21 -9.60
CA GLU A 11 -28.75 -36.81 -8.18
C GLU A 11 -27.93 -35.51 -8.02
N ALA A 12 -28.37 -34.43 -8.67
CA ALA A 12 -27.99 -33.09 -8.24
C ALA A 12 -29.04 -32.62 -7.23
N VAL A 13 -28.72 -32.80 -5.95
CA VAL A 13 -29.44 -32.21 -4.82
C VAL A 13 -29.77 -30.75 -5.15
N ASN A 14 -31.06 -30.46 -5.16
CA ASN A 14 -31.60 -29.11 -5.12
C ASN A 14 -31.09 -28.38 -3.87
N SER A 15 -29.98 -27.67 -3.99
CA SER A 15 -29.78 -26.42 -3.27
C SER A 15 -30.08 -25.31 -4.26
N VAL A 16 -31.36 -24.94 -4.34
CA VAL A 16 -31.77 -23.72 -5.03
C VAL A 16 -31.20 -22.57 -4.22
N ASP A 17 -30.04 -22.08 -4.63
CA ASP A 17 -29.58 -20.75 -4.23
C ASP A 17 -30.69 -19.76 -4.66
N PRO A 18 -31.25 -18.95 -3.75
CA PRO A 18 -32.42 -18.10 -4.08
C PRO A 18 -32.10 -16.98 -5.09
N GLU A 19 -30.85 -16.84 -5.52
CA GLU A 19 -30.43 -15.99 -6.63
C GLU A 19 -29.83 -16.87 -7.75
N GLY A 20 -30.71 -17.48 -8.55
CA GLY A 20 -30.33 -18.37 -9.65
C GLY A 20 -29.44 -17.69 -10.70
N ILE A 21 -28.17 -18.05 -10.72
CA ILE A 21 -27.24 -17.77 -11.83
C ILE A 21 -27.21 -19.00 -12.73
N LYS A 22 -27.61 -18.89 -14.00
CA LYS A 22 -27.51 -20.01 -14.94
C LYS A 22 -26.03 -20.29 -15.25
N ARG A 23 -25.67 -21.56 -15.41
CA ARG A 23 -24.32 -21.97 -15.83
C ARG A 23 -23.95 -21.25 -17.14
N GLY A 24 -22.95 -20.37 -17.11
CA GLY A 24 -22.47 -19.59 -18.26
C GLY A 24 -22.80 -18.09 -18.26
N GLU A 25 -23.61 -17.61 -17.31
CA GLU A 25 -23.94 -16.18 -17.20
C GLU A 25 -22.93 -15.45 -16.28
N TYR A 26 -22.25 -14.44 -16.82
CA TYR A 26 -21.41 -13.53 -16.02
C TYR A 26 -22.29 -12.43 -15.42
N LYS A 27 -22.54 -12.48 -14.11
CA LYS A 27 -23.14 -11.36 -13.37
C LYS A 27 -22.03 -10.37 -13.01
N LYS A 28 -22.11 -9.15 -13.54
CA LYS A 28 -21.19 -8.08 -13.15
C LYS A 28 -21.49 -7.72 -11.69
N MET A 29 -20.61 -8.14 -10.79
CA MET A 29 -20.71 -7.80 -9.37
C MET A 29 -20.49 -6.31 -9.16
N ASP A 30 -21.34 -5.69 -8.35
CA ASP A 30 -21.15 -4.33 -7.87
C ASP A 30 -20.21 -4.32 -6.66
N THR A 31 -19.72 -3.15 -6.29
CA THR A 31 -18.91 -2.90 -5.09
C THR A 31 -19.53 -3.52 -3.83
N TYR A 32 -20.85 -3.44 -3.70
CA TYR A 32 -21.59 -4.03 -2.59
C TYR A 32 -21.52 -5.56 -2.58
N ASP A 33 -21.54 -6.20 -3.76
CA ASP A 33 -21.49 -7.67 -3.86
C ASP A 33 -20.12 -8.22 -3.45
N PHE A 34 -19.02 -7.51 -3.77
CA PHE A 34 -17.68 -7.87 -3.31
C PHE A 34 -17.56 -7.80 -1.80
N VAL A 35 -18.07 -6.71 -1.19
CA VAL A 35 -18.07 -6.52 0.26
C VAL A 35 -18.93 -7.59 0.94
N ARG A 36 -20.12 -7.85 0.40
CA ARG A 36 -21.03 -8.88 0.91
C ARG A 36 -20.38 -10.26 0.90
N ARG A 37 -19.75 -10.66 -0.21
CA ARG A 37 -19.01 -11.92 -0.34
C ARG A 37 -17.89 -12.04 0.71
N ASP A 38 -17.13 -10.97 0.91
CA ASP A 38 -16.02 -10.99 1.86
C ASP A 38 -16.52 -11.02 3.30
N ILE A 39 -17.62 -10.32 3.62
CA ILE A 39 -18.30 -10.40 4.92
C ILE A 39 -18.83 -11.82 5.17
N GLU A 40 -19.54 -12.42 4.22
CA GLU A 40 -20.05 -13.78 4.32
C GLU A 40 -18.91 -14.79 4.57
N ARG A 41 -17.77 -14.61 3.87
CA ARG A 41 -16.55 -15.40 4.12
C ARG A 41 -16.06 -15.25 5.57
N PHE A 42 -15.94 -14.03 6.08
CA PHE A 42 -15.46 -13.81 7.46
C PHE A 42 -16.45 -14.31 8.53
N ILE A 43 -17.76 -14.25 8.26
CA ILE A 43 -18.78 -14.74 9.19
C ILE A 43 -18.78 -16.27 9.30
N THR A 44 -18.38 -17.00 8.25
CA THR A 44 -18.31 -18.47 8.30
C THR A 44 -17.24 -19.01 9.23
N HIS A 45 -16.14 -18.27 9.44
CA HIS A 45 -15.00 -18.67 10.28
C HIS A 45 -14.63 -17.53 11.24
N PRO A 46 -15.49 -17.23 12.24
CA PRO A 46 -15.28 -16.11 13.17
C PRO A 46 -14.08 -16.32 14.10
N GLU A 47 -13.56 -17.54 14.22
CA GLU A 47 -12.41 -17.92 15.03
C GLU A 47 -11.05 -17.59 14.38
N GLU A 48 -11.00 -17.42 13.06
CA GLU A 48 -9.76 -17.08 12.35
C GLU A 48 -9.48 -15.58 12.46
N ALA A 49 -8.31 -15.23 13.01
CA ALA A 49 -7.92 -13.83 13.15
C ALA A 49 -7.71 -13.18 11.77
N VAL A 50 -8.39 -12.05 11.53
CA VAL A 50 -8.20 -11.27 10.31
C VAL A 50 -6.76 -10.72 10.27
N ILE A 51 -5.99 -11.15 9.28
CA ILE A 51 -4.64 -10.64 9.05
C ILE A 51 -4.76 -9.25 8.41
N CYS A 52 -4.66 -8.20 9.23
CA CYS A 52 -4.47 -6.86 8.72
C CYS A 52 -3.09 -6.76 8.05
N PRO A 53 -3.00 -6.33 6.79
CA PRO A 53 -1.71 -6.19 6.15
C PRO A 53 -0.88 -5.15 6.90
N GLU A 54 0.36 -5.49 7.23
CA GLU A 54 1.32 -4.51 7.71
C GLU A 54 1.58 -3.47 6.63
N LEU A 55 1.89 -2.24 7.06
CA LEU A 55 2.25 -1.17 6.13
C LEU A 55 3.46 -1.63 5.31
N LEU A 56 3.36 -1.52 3.97
CA LEU A 56 4.44 -1.90 3.07
C LEU A 56 5.70 -1.10 3.44
N LYS A 57 6.77 -1.82 3.78
CA LYS A 57 8.08 -1.21 4.03
C LYS A 57 8.60 -0.56 2.77
N SER A 58 9.35 0.54 2.91
CA SER A 58 10.05 1.17 1.79
C SER A 58 10.96 0.13 1.11
N LYS A 59 11.07 0.22 -0.22
CA LYS A 59 11.94 -0.64 -1.00
C LYS A 59 13.39 -0.16 -0.84
N ASP A 60 14.00 -0.50 0.28
CA ASP A 60 15.37 -0.10 0.54
C ASP A 60 16.35 -0.95 -0.28
N VAL A 61 17.40 -0.31 -0.78
CA VAL A 61 18.47 -1.00 -1.50
C VAL A 61 19.24 -1.87 -0.49
N LYS A 62 19.43 -3.15 -0.82
CA LYS A 62 20.14 -4.08 0.06
C LYS A 62 21.55 -3.55 0.37
N PRO A 63 21.98 -3.58 1.65
CA PRO A 63 23.32 -3.12 2.00
C PRO A 63 24.38 -4.00 1.32
N PRO A 64 25.57 -3.43 1.02
CA PRO A 64 26.68 -4.22 0.51
C PRO A 64 27.10 -5.28 1.57
N PRO A 65 27.57 -6.46 1.13
CA PRO A 65 28.08 -7.46 2.06
C PRO A 65 29.38 -6.97 2.72
N ASP A 66 29.56 -7.23 4.01
CA ASP A 66 30.73 -6.79 4.78
C ASP A 66 32.05 -7.39 4.25
N PHE A 67 32.01 -8.67 3.84
CA PHE A 67 33.19 -9.39 3.37
C PHE A 67 32.90 -10.10 2.05
N VAL A 68 33.72 -9.78 1.04
CA VAL A 68 33.77 -10.56 -0.20
C VAL A 68 34.82 -11.65 -0.02
N ARG A 69 34.39 -12.90 0.08
CA ARG A 69 35.28 -14.05 0.33
C ARG A 69 36.05 -14.51 -0.91
N ASN A 70 35.56 -14.19 -2.10
CA ASN A 70 36.03 -14.76 -3.36
C ASN A 70 36.81 -13.72 -4.19
N VAL A 71 37.76 -13.04 -3.55
CA VAL A 71 38.62 -12.04 -4.22
C VAL A 71 39.90 -12.73 -4.70
N TRP A 72 40.15 -12.69 -6.00
CA TRP A 72 41.44 -13.10 -6.57
C TRP A 72 42.49 -12.00 -6.40
N GLY A 73 43.77 -12.37 -6.41
CA GLY A 73 44.87 -11.42 -6.17
C GLY A 73 44.86 -10.23 -7.12
N SER A 74 45.34 -9.07 -6.66
CA SER A 74 45.27 -7.81 -7.41
C SER A 74 46.00 -7.81 -8.76
N ALA A 75 46.94 -8.73 -8.94
CA ALA A 75 47.69 -8.93 -10.19
C ALA A 75 47.19 -10.12 -11.02
N ALA A 76 46.14 -10.82 -10.58
CA ALA A 76 45.51 -11.87 -11.37
C ALA A 76 44.81 -11.26 -12.59
N GLY A 77 44.89 -11.92 -13.74
CA GLY A 77 44.23 -11.48 -14.97
C GLY A 77 42.70 -11.57 -14.89
N VAL A 78 42.02 -10.98 -15.88
CA VAL A 78 40.56 -11.03 -16.00
C VAL A 78 40.09 -12.47 -16.23
N GLY A 79 39.27 -12.96 -15.31
CA GLY A 79 38.56 -14.23 -15.42
C GLY A 79 37.28 -14.11 -16.25
N SER A 80 36.77 -15.24 -16.74
CA SER A 80 35.52 -15.29 -17.54
C SER A 80 34.27 -14.81 -16.79
N GLY A 81 34.29 -14.82 -15.45
CA GLY A 81 33.20 -14.36 -14.60
C GLY A 81 33.20 -12.86 -14.27
N ASP A 82 34.31 -12.16 -14.49
CA ASP A 82 34.49 -10.78 -14.01
C ASP A 82 33.52 -9.80 -14.66
N PHE A 83 33.17 -10.04 -15.93
CA PHE A 83 32.16 -9.25 -16.62
C PHE A 83 30.80 -9.32 -15.92
N HIS A 84 30.37 -10.51 -15.49
CA HIS A 84 29.09 -10.68 -14.82
C HIS A 84 29.11 -10.11 -13.41
N ILE A 85 30.25 -10.16 -12.71
CA ILE A 85 30.47 -9.51 -11.42
C ILE A 85 30.32 -7.99 -11.57
N TYR A 86 31.03 -7.37 -12.50
CA TYR A 86 30.93 -5.93 -12.78
C TYR A 86 29.50 -5.51 -13.13
N ARG A 87 28.83 -6.27 -14.03
CA ARG A 87 27.44 -6.01 -14.43
C ARG A 87 26.48 -6.04 -13.23
N GLY A 88 26.66 -6.97 -12.30
CA GLY A 88 25.85 -7.06 -11.08
C GLY A 88 26.11 -5.91 -10.11
N ILE A 89 27.38 -5.57 -9.89
CA ILE A 89 27.79 -4.46 -9.02
C ILE A 89 27.27 -3.13 -9.57
N ARG A 90 27.44 -2.87 -10.88
CA ARG A 90 27.00 -1.65 -11.53
C ARG A 90 25.48 -1.43 -11.42
N ARG A 91 24.67 -2.49 -11.61
CA ARG A 91 23.22 -2.39 -11.43
C ARG A 91 22.83 -2.09 -9.99
N ARG A 92 23.50 -2.74 -9.03
CA ARG A 92 23.26 -2.49 -7.60
C ARG A 92 23.60 -1.05 -7.24
N GLU A 93 24.70 -0.55 -7.77
CA GLU A 93 25.14 0.82 -7.52
C GLU A 93 24.22 1.86 -8.17
N TYR A 94 23.75 1.64 -9.40
CA TYR A 94 22.77 2.53 -10.02
C TYR A 94 21.45 2.57 -9.27
N ALA A 95 20.92 1.40 -8.86
CA ALA A 95 19.72 1.35 -8.02
C ALA A 95 19.94 2.06 -6.67
N ARG A 96 21.16 1.98 -6.10
CA ARG A 96 21.53 2.70 -4.88
C ARG A 96 21.53 4.21 -5.06
N LEU A 97 22.18 4.70 -6.12
CA LEU A 97 22.24 6.13 -6.42
C LEU A 97 20.86 6.71 -6.73
N GLU A 98 20.07 6.02 -7.56
CA GLU A 98 18.69 6.40 -7.87
C GLU A 98 17.81 6.47 -6.61
N SER A 99 17.92 5.49 -5.72
CA SER A 99 17.19 5.51 -4.44
C SER A 99 17.57 6.70 -3.56
N ILE A 100 18.84 7.11 -3.55
CA ILE A 100 19.31 8.24 -2.75
C ILE A 100 18.82 9.56 -3.34
N GLU A 101 18.92 9.71 -4.66
CA GLU A 101 18.43 10.90 -5.37
C GLU A 101 16.91 11.06 -5.18
N ASN A 102 16.14 9.98 -5.37
CA ASN A 102 14.69 10.00 -5.17
C ASN A 102 14.32 10.35 -3.72
N ALA A 103 14.99 9.75 -2.72
CA ALA A 103 14.73 10.05 -1.32
C ALA A 103 15.04 11.51 -0.96
N ALA A 104 16.13 12.07 -1.51
CA ALA A 104 16.50 13.47 -1.31
C ALA A 104 15.46 14.43 -1.92
N GLU A 105 14.96 14.13 -3.13
CA GLU A 105 13.91 14.92 -3.77
C GLU A 105 12.58 14.82 -3.03
N GLU A 106 12.17 13.62 -2.62
CA GLU A 106 10.96 13.43 -1.81
C GLU A 106 11.06 14.19 -0.48
N GLU A 107 12.20 14.15 0.19
CA GLU A 107 12.41 14.88 1.43
C GLU A 107 12.34 16.39 1.20
N ARG A 108 12.96 16.91 0.14
CA ARG A 108 12.90 18.33 -0.22
C ARG A 108 11.46 18.78 -0.46
N LEU A 109 10.72 18.05 -1.29
CA LEU A 109 9.32 18.35 -1.60
C LEU A 109 8.43 18.27 -0.36
N ASN A 110 8.66 17.29 0.51
CA ASN A 110 7.92 17.14 1.76
C ASN A 110 8.19 18.30 2.72
N ARG A 111 9.44 18.76 2.85
CA ARG A 111 9.77 19.94 3.67
C ARG A 111 9.09 21.18 3.13
N GLU A 112 9.19 21.44 1.83
CA GLU A 112 8.53 22.59 1.19
C GLU A 112 7.00 22.55 1.37
N PHE A 113 6.40 21.37 1.25
CA PHE A 113 4.95 21.18 1.44
C PHE A 113 4.55 21.46 2.89
N GLN A 114 5.29 20.93 3.86
CA GLN A 114 5.02 21.14 5.28
C GLN A 114 5.16 22.61 5.69
N GLU A 115 6.17 23.32 5.17
CA GLU A 115 6.33 24.76 5.41
C GLU A 115 5.16 25.56 4.84
N LYS A 116 4.77 25.29 3.59
CA LYS A 116 3.60 25.93 2.96
C LYS A 116 2.33 25.67 3.78
N GLN A 117 2.12 24.43 4.22
CA GLN A 117 0.95 24.07 5.02
C GLN A 117 0.93 24.82 6.36
N ARG A 118 2.06 24.89 7.07
CA ARG A 118 2.19 25.64 8.33
C ARG A 118 1.84 27.11 8.16
N ILE A 119 2.34 27.76 7.11
CA ILE A 119 2.05 29.17 6.83
C ILE A 119 0.55 29.37 6.56
N LEU A 120 -0.06 28.47 5.78
CA LEU A 120 -1.50 28.54 5.49
C LEU A 120 -2.35 28.36 6.75
N ASP A 121 -1.97 27.43 7.61
CA ASP A 121 -2.64 27.15 8.88
C ASP A 121 -2.53 28.34 9.84
N GLU A 122 -1.36 28.97 9.94
CA GLU A 122 -1.15 30.19 10.73
C GLU A 122 -2.02 31.36 10.24
N ILE A 123 -2.08 31.57 8.92
CA ILE A 123 -2.93 32.61 8.32
C ILE A 123 -4.41 32.32 8.59
N ALA A 124 -4.83 31.06 8.47
CA ALA A 124 -6.20 30.64 8.76
C ALA A 124 -6.56 30.82 10.24
N ALA A 125 -5.64 30.46 11.15
CA ALA A 125 -5.78 30.63 12.59
C ALA A 125 -5.86 32.13 12.96
N ALA A 126 -5.00 32.98 12.41
CA ALA A 126 -5.02 34.42 12.66
C ALA A 126 -6.33 35.07 12.20
N LYS A 127 -6.81 34.72 10.99
CA LYS A 127 -8.12 35.18 10.48
C LYS A 127 -9.27 34.73 11.38
N THR A 128 -9.22 33.48 11.84
CA THR A 128 -10.24 32.89 12.72
C THR A 128 -10.23 33.53 14.10
N ALA A 129 -9.05 33.74 14.69
CA ALA A 129 -8.86 34.40 15.97
C ALA A 129 -9.38 35.85 15.94
N LYS A 130 -9.05 36.63 14.90
CA LYS A 130 -9.56 38.00 14.72
C LYS A 130 -11.09 38.03 14.66
N LYS A 131 -11.71 37.12 13.92
CA LYS A 131 -13.19 37.00 13.84
C LYS A 131 -13.78 36.54 15.18
N ARG A 132 -13.14 35.60 15.89
CA ARG A 132 -13.57 35.11 17.21
C ARG A 132 -13.52 36.23 18.26
N GLN A 133 -12.45 37.01 18.32
CA GLN A 133 -12.31 38.15 19.23
C GLN A 133 -13.42 39.20 19.00
N LYS A 134 -13.75 39.50 17.73
CA LYS A 134 -14.87 40.41 17.42
C LYS A 134 -16.22 39.88 17.95
N ARG A 135 -16.48 38.58 17.80
CA ARG A 135 -17.71 37.95 18.35
C ARG A 135 -17.73 37.97 19.88
N GLN A 136 -16.60 37.71 20.53
CA GLN A 136 -16.51 37.74 22.00
C GLN A 136 -16.74 39.15 22.56
N LYS A 137 -16.15 40.19 21.95
CA LYS A 137 -16.42 41.58 22.33
C LYS A 137 -17.89 41.98 22.16
N LYS A 138 -18.57 41.48 21.11
CA LYS A 138 -20.02 41.69 20.95
C LYS A 138 -20.83 40.93 21.99
N LYS A 139 -20.41 39.71 22.35
CA LYS A 139 -21.05 38.90 23.38
C LYS A 139 -20.92 39.55 24.76
N SER A 140 -19.73 40.02 25.15
CA SER A 140 -19.51 40.69 26.43
C SER A 140 -20.38 41.94 26.54
N LYS A 141 -20.37 42.83 25.53
CA LYS A 141 -21.22 44.03 25.51
C LYS A 141 -22.71 43.75 25.68
N ARG A 142 -23.22 42.63 25.14
CA ARG A 142 -24.63 42.21 25.31
C ARG A 142 -24.94 41.66 26.69
N LEU A 143 -23.93 41.07 27.35
CA LEU A 143 -24.05 40.57 28.72
C LEU A 143 -23.94 41.72 29.72
N ASP A 144 -23.06 42.69 29.46
CA ASP A 144 -22.85 43.87 30.31
C ASP A 144 -24.02 44.88 30.22
N SER A 145 -24.85 44.80 29.18
CA SER A 145 -26.01 45.68 28.95
C SER A 145 -27.34 45.12 29.46
N ASN A 146 -27.30 44.10 30.32
CA ASN A 146 -28.44 43.46 31.00
C ASN A 146 -28.20 43.54 32.51
#